data_AF-A0AAD5FEQ6-F1
#
_entry.id   AF-A0AAD5FEQ6-F1
#
_cell.length_a   1.000
_cell.length_b   1.000
_cell.length_c   1.000
_cell.angle_alpha   90.00
_cell.angle_beta   90.00
_cell.angle_gamma   90.00
#
_symmetry.space_group_name_H-M   'P 1'
#
loop_
_entity.id
_entity.type
_entity.pdbx_description
1 polymer ?
#
loop_
_entity_poly.entity_id
_entity_poly.type
_entity_poly.pdbx_seq_one_letter_code
_entity_poly.pdbx_strand_id
1 'polypeptide(L)'
;VYKETMTHLIVTKPLASEKFLAACAGGKWIVTPQYVLDSVKHKAWLPESSYELNFTANPNAPVIANPPQKWREKVARGIMSGAFQ
;
A
#
# COMPACT_ATOMS: atom_id res chain seq x y z
N VAL A 1 -2.58 2.14 15.99
CA VAL A 1 -3.84 2.86 15.71
C VAL A 1 -3.78 3.45 14.30
N TYR A 2 -4.86 3.30 13.54
CA TYR A 2 -5.04 3.89 12.21
C TYR A 2 -5.31 5.41 12.30
N LYS A 3 -4.95 6.16 11.26
CA LYS A 3 -5.27 7.60 11.13
C LYS A 3 -5.68 7.88 9.69
N GLU A 4 -6.81 8.56 9.50
CA GLU A 4 -7.35 8.78 8.15
C GLU A 4 -6.44 9.64 7.26
N THR A 5 -5.76 10.61 7.87
CA THR A 5 -4.79 11.48 7.17
C THR A 5 -3.51 10.76 6.75
N MET A 6 -3.32 9.49 7.13
CA MET A 6 -2.18 8.69 6.70
C MET A 6 -2.29 8.38 5.21
N THR A 7 -1.19 8.59 4.47
CA THR A 7 -1.10 8.26 3.04
C THR A 7 -0.38 6.93 2.80
N HIS A 8 0.53 6.53 3.69
CA HIS A 8 1.40 5.36 3.53
C HIS A 8 1.46 4.50 4.80
N LEU A 9 1.43 3.18 4.61
CA LEU A 9 1.76 2.17 5.60
C LEU A 9 3.00 1.41 5.16
N ILE A 10 4.06 1.47 5.97
CA ILE A 10 5.32 0.75 5.73
C ILE A 10 5.29 -0.58 6.49
N VAL A 11 5.44 -1.69 5.78
CA VAL A 11 5.36 -3.05 6.33
C VAL A 11 6.29 -4.02 5.59
N THR A 12 6.82 -5.02 6.30
CA THR A 12 7.67 -6.06 5.70
C THR A 12 6.88 -7.24 5.15
N LYS A 13 5.67 -7.47 5.65
CA LYS A 13 4.78 -8.57 5.26
C LYS A 13 3.33 -8.24 5.59
N PRO A 14 2.34 -8.98 5.04
CA PRO A 14 0.95 -8.82 5.44
C PRO A 14 0.73 -9.13 6.92
N LEU A 15 -0.12 -8.35 7.59
CA LEU A 15 -0.37 -8.49 9.03
C LEU A 15 -1.88 -8.48 9.31
N ALA A 16 -2.35 -9.38 10.18
CA ALA A 16 -3.73 -9.40 10.67
C ALA A 16 -3.96 -8.37 11.79
N SER A 17 -3.56 -7.11 11.56
CA SER A 17 -3.74 -6.02 12.52
C SER A 17 -4.81 -5.04 12.05
N GLU A 18 -5.51 -4.42 13.00
CA GLU A 18 -6.51 -3.38 12.72
C GLU A 18 -5.94 -2.28 11.82
N LYS A 19 -4.75 -1.75 12.15
CA LYS A 19 -4.09 -0.70 11.37
C LYS A 19 -3.85 -1.12 9.92
N PHE A 20 -3.46 -2.37 9.71
CA PHE A 20 -3.17 -2.90 8.38
C PHE A 20 -4.45 -3.05 7.55
N LEU A 21 -5.47 -3.70 8.11
CA LEU A 21 -6.75 -3.90 7.43
C LEU A 21 -7.44 -2.56 7.14
N ALA A 22 -7.38 -1.62 8.08
CA ALA A 22 -7.91 -0.27 7.88
C ALA A 22 -7.17 0.49 6.77
N ALA A 23 -5.84 0.36 6.68
CA ALA A 23 -5.06 0.94 5.59
C ALA A 23 -5.41 0.34 4.21
N CYS A 24 -5.61 -0.98 4.14
CA CYS A 24 -6.12 -1.64 2.92
C CYS A 24 -7.48 -1.04 2.53
N ALA A 25 -8.43 -1.01 3.47
CA ALA A 25 -9.80 -0.57 3.22
C ALA A 25 -9.90 0.93 2.88
N GLY A 26 -9.05 1.76 3.49
CA GLY A 26 -8.92 3.19 3.18
C GLY A 26 -8.19 3.50 1.88
N GLY A 27 -7.72 2.48 1.14
CA GLY A 27 -7.00 2.67 -0.11
C GLY A 27 -5.70 3.45 0.06
N LYS A 28 -4.95 3.17 1.15
CA LYS A 28 -3.64 3.80 1.40
C LYS A 28 -2.54 3.04 0.68
N TRP A 29 -1.39 3.68 0.47
CA TRP A 29 -0.20 2.99 -0.05
C TRP A 29 0.31 1.99 0.98
N ILE A 30 0.47 0.72 0.60
CA ILE A 30 1.05 -0.31 1.45
C ILE A 30 2.37 -0.73 0.80
N VAL A 31 3.48 -0.25 1.36
CA VAL A 31 4.80 -0.35 0.75
C VAL A 31 5.81 -1.03 1.66
N THR A 32 6.85 -1.60 1.05
CA THR A 32 7.99 -2.18 1.75
C THR A 32 8.92 -1.09 2.31
N PRO A 33 9.77 -1.40 3.33
CA PRO A 33 10.74 -0.44 3.85
C PRO A 33 11.73 0.10 2.80
N GLN A 34 11.95 -0.64 1.71
CA GLN A 34 12.84 -0.24 0.63
C GLN A 34 12.42 1.09 0.00
N TYR A 35 11.12 1.42 0.01
CA TYR A 35 10.61 2.72 -0.42
C TYR A 35 11.33 3.88 0.28
N VAL A 36 11.43 3.81 1.60
CA VAL A 36 12.07 4.87 2.41
C VAL A 36 13.58 4.85 2.22
N LEU A 37 14.20 3.67 2.24
CA LEU A 37 15.65 3.52 2.10
C LEU A 37 16.15 4.07 0.75
N ASP A 38 15.48 3.71 -0.34
CA ASP A 38 15.83 4.21 -1.66
C ASP A 38 15.48 5.69 -1.83
N SER A 39 14.37 6.15 -1.27
CA SER A 39 14.01 7.58 -1.32
C SER A 39 15.05 8.45 -0.60
N VAL A 40 15.54 8.00 0.55
CA VAL A 40 16.64 8.66 1.27
C VAL A 40 17.92 8.67 0.42
N LYS A 41 18.28 7.52 -0.18
CA LYS A 41 19.46 7.39 -1.03
C LYS A 41 19.41 8.34 -2.24
N HIS A 42 18.24 8.50 -2.85
CA HIS A 42 18.02 9.38 -4.01
C HIS A 42 17.70 10.82 -3.62
N LYS A 43 17.61 11.14 -2.32
CA LYS A 43 17.24 12.46 -1.79
C LYS A 43 15.90 12.97 -2.34
N ALA A 44 14.98 12.07 -2.66
CA ALA A 44 13.67 12.36 -3.21
C ALA A 44 12.70 11.22 -2.92
N TRP A 45 11.42 11.51 -2.76
CA TRP A 45 10.38 10.48 -2.73
C TRP A 45 10.27 9.83 -4.10
N LEU A 46 10.52 8.52 -4.15
CA LEU A 46 10.42 7.75 -5.39
C LEU A 46 8.96 7.36 -5.68
N PRO A 47 8.64 6.88 -6.89
CA PRO A 47 7.31 6.34 -7.16
C PRO A 47 7.02 5.10 -6.31
N GLU A 48 5.89 5.10 -5.62
CA GLU A 48 5.51 4.07 -4.64
C GLU A 48 5.20 2.70 -5.26
N SER A 49 4.75 2.69 -6.51
CA SER A 49 4.23 1.49 -7.19
C SER A 49 5.23 0.32 -7.24
N SER A 50 6.51 0.61 -7.43
CA SER A 50 7.59 -0.40 -7.43
C SER A 50 7.88 -0.98 -6.04
N TYR A 51 7.37 -0.34 -4.99
CA TYR A 51 7.59 -0.72 -3.59
C TYR A 51 6.33 -1.28 -2.92
N GLU A 52 5.19 -1.32 -3.63
CA GLU A 52 3.96 -1.88 -3.08
C GLU A 52 4.18 -3.33 -2.64
N LEU A 53 3.61 -3.66 -1.48
CA LEU A 53 3.71 -4.99 -0.92
C LEU A 53 2.93 -5.96 -1.83
N ASN A 54 3.58 -7.05 -2.25
CA ASN A 54 2.92 -8.12 -2.98
C ASN A 54 2.23 -9.08 -2.01
N PHE A 55 0.90 -9.22 -2.16
CA PHE A 55 0.06 -10.07 -1.31
C PHE A 55 -0.10 -11.51 -1.83
N THR A 56 0.44 -11.81 -3.01
CA THR A 56 0.34 -13.12 -3.63
C THR A 56 1.35 -14.09 -2.99
N ALA A 57 0.88 -15.27 -2.58
CA ALA A 57 1.74 -16.33 -2.05
C ALA A 57 2.79 -16.84 -3.05
N ASN A 58 2.55 -16.61 -4.35
CA ASN A 58 3.48 -16.94 -5.42
C ASN A 58 4.26 -15.65 -5.82
N PRO A 59 5.59 -15.61 -5.62
CA PRO A 59 6.43 -14.48 -6.07
C PRO A 59 6.44 -14.30 -7.58
N ASN A 60 6.09 -15.35 -8.33
CA ASN A 60 6.00 -15.36 -9.79
C ASN A 60 4.57 -15.13 -10.29
N ALA A 61 3.60 -14.88 -9.39
CA ALA A 61 2.27 -14.49 -9.82
C ALA A 61 2.36 -13.15 -10.56
N PRO A 62 1.58 -12.96 -11.64
CA PRO A 62 1.53 -11.68 -12.32
C PRO A 62 1.12 -10.58 -11.33
N VAL A 63 1.83 -9.44 -11.37
CA VAL A 63 1.58 -8.23 -10.53
C VAL A 63 0.11 -7.81 -10.52
N ILE A 64 -0.62 -8.17 -11.58
CA ILE A 64 -2.07 -7.99 -11.76
C ILE A 64 -2.90 -8.63 -10.62
N ALA A 65 -2.35 -9.59 -9.88
CA ALA A 65 -3.06 -10.33 -8.83
C ALA A 65 -2.88 -9.73 -7.41
N ASN A 66 -2.65 -8.42 -7.26
CA ASN A 66 -2.57 -7.76 -5.96
C ASN A 66 -3.89 -7.02 -5.58
N PRO A 67 -4.78 -7.61 -4.75
CA PRO A 67 -6.10 -7.03 -4.49
C PRO A 67 -6.05 -5.67 -3.77
N PRO A 68 -5.21 -5.46 -2.72
CA PRO A 68 -5.05 -4.15 -2.08
C PRO A 68 -4.60 -3.05 -3.04
N GLN A 69 -3.67 -3.33 -3.96
CA GLN A 69 -3.26 -2.39 -5.00
C GLN A 69 -4.45 -1.98 -5.88
N LYS A 70 -5.20 -2.96 -6.39
CA LYS A 70 -6.39 -2.71 -7.21
C LYS A 70 -7.45 -1.89 -6.46
N TRP A 71 -7.64 -2.17 -5.18
CA TRP A 71 -8.56 -1.42 -4.34
C TRP A 71 -8.11 0.04 -4.19
N ARG A 72 -6.84 0.26 -3.83
CA ARG A 72 -6.22 1.60 -3.76
C ARG A 72 -6.42 2.38 -5.05
N GLU A 73 -6.17 1.78 -6.21
CA GLU A 73 -6.36 2.45 -7.50
C GLU A 73 -7.80 2.89 -7.75
N LYS A 74 -8.78 2.09 -7.35
CA LYS A 74 -10.21 2.47 -7.46
C LYS A 74 -10.56 3.63 -6.53
N VAL A 75 -10.06 3.61 -5.30
CA VAL A 75 -10.25 4.70 -4.33
C VAL A 75 -9.59 5.98 -4.83
N ALA A 76 -8.34 5.90 -5.30
CA ALA A 76 -7.60 7.05 -5.82
C ALA A 76 -8.25 7.68 -7.07
N ARG A 77 -8.93 6.87 -7.90
CA ARG A 77 -9.70 7.36 -9.06
C ARG A 77 -11.07 7.92 -8.69
N GLY A 78 -11.47 7.89 -7.41
CA GLY A 78 -12.80 8.29 -6.97
C GLY A 78 -13.91 7.35 -7.45
N ILE A 79 -13.57 6.16 -7.95
CA ILE A 79 -14.56 5.15 -8.35
C ILE A 79 -15.26 4.61 -7.11
N MET A 80 -14.54 4.49 -5.99
CA MET A 80 -15.05 4.06 -4.69
C MET A 80 -14.61 5.05 -3.60
N SER A 81 -15.41 5.17 -2.54
CA SER A 81 -14.98 5.88 -1.33
C SER A 81 -14.18 4.94 -0.44
N GLY A 82 -13.11 5.45 0.19
CA GLY A 82 -12.39 4.70 1.22
C GLY A 82 -13.29 4.42 2.42
N ALA A 83 -13.05 3.31 3.14
CA ALA A 83 -13.96 2.83 4.19
C ALA A 83 -14.15 3.78 5.40
N PHE A 84 -13.37 4.86 5.50
CA PHE A 84 -13.37 5.79 6.63
C PHE A 84 -13.38 7.26 6.19
N GLN A 85 -13.81 7.52 4.95
CA GLN A 85 -13.84 8.84 4.32
C GLN A 85 -15.23 9.48 4.40
#